data_AF-A0A381IAY5-F1
#
_entry.id   AF-A0A381IAY5-F1
#
_cell.length_a   1.000
_cell.length_b   1.000
_cell.length_c   1.000
_cell.angle_alpha   90.00
_cell.angle_beta   90.00
_cell.angle_gamma   90.00
#
_symmetry.space_group_name_H-M   'P 1'
#
loop_
_entity.id
_entity.type
_entity.pdbx_description
1 polymer ?
#
loop_
_entity_poly.entity_id
_entity_poly.type
_entity_poly.pdbx_seq_one_letter_code
_entity_poly.pdbx_strand_id
1 'polypeptide(L)'
;MSHSKEAGPYIITNSRDVFVMGHSEYDKYTLDKEYKRDINKGDKISIPQNYYINDDPSEEPTVKWKKHSELLFRNWIKNYLIQ
;
A
#
# COMPACT_ATOMS: atom_id res chain seq x y z
N MET A 1 -4.35 -14.64 5.63
CA MET A 1 -3.61 -14.54 4.35
C MET A 1 -4.47 -13.79 3.34
N SER A 2 -3.86 -13.11 2.37
CA SER A 2 -4.57 -12.35 1.33
C SER A 2 -3.75 -12.23 0.05
N HIS A 3 -4.42 -12.05 -1.09
CA HIS A 3 -3.81 -11.88 -2.42
C HIS A 3 -4.63 -10.91 -3.29
N SER A 4 -4.00 -10.37 -4.33
CA SER A 4 -4.60 -9.60 -5.42
C SER A 4 -4.43 -10.36 -6.74
N LYS A 5 -5.41 -10.23 -7.64
CA LYS A 5 -5.31 -10.80 -8.99
C LYS A 5 -4.20 -10.13 -9.81
N GLU A 6 -4.03 -8.82 -9.65
CA GLU A 6 -3.04 -8.03 -10.38
C GLU A 6 -1.68 -7.97 -9.67
N ALA A 7 -1.67 -7.73 -8.36
CA ALA A 7 -0.44 -7.49 -7.58
C ALA A 7 0.14 -8.75 -6.91
N GLY A 8 -0.56 -9.89 -6.99
CA GLY A 8 -0.08 -11.16 -6.45
C GLY A 8 -0.28 -11.33 -4.93
N PRO A 9 0.52 -12.18 -4.26
CA PRO A 9 0.41 -12.45 -2.82
C PRO A 9 0.64 -11.20 -1.98
N TYR A 10 -0.25 -10.91 -1.02
CA TYR A 10 -0.17 -9.71 -0.19
C TYR A 10 0.21 -10.00 1.27
N ILE A 11 -0.54 -10.86 1.95
CA ILE A 11 -0.23 -11.29 3.33
C ILE A 11 -0.06 -12.79 3.34
N ILE A 12 1.13 -13.24 3.72
CA ILE A 12 1.46 -14.65 3.97
C ILE A 12 1.83 -14.77 5.45
N THR A 13 1.28 -15.76 6.14
CA THR A 13 1.53 -15.96 7.58
C THR A 13 1.81 -17.42 7.86
N ASN A 14 2.65 -17.69 8.85
CA ASN A 14 2.75 -18.99 9.53
C ASN A 14 2.46 -18.79 11.03
N SER A 15 2.79 -19.76 11.88
CA SER A 15 2.55 -19.68 13.32
C SER A 15 3.41 -18.63 14.07
N ARG A 16 4.49 -18.14 13.46
CA ARG A 16 5.48 -17.24 14.07
C ARG A 16 5.68 -15.95 13.28
N ASP A 17 5.61 -16.04 11.96
CA ASP A 17 6.02 -15.01 11.03
C ASP A 17 4.83 -14.47 10.22
N VAL A 18 4.87 -13.18 9.95
CA VAL A 18 3.92 -12.47 9.10
C VAL A 18 4.70 -11.71 8.05
N PHE A 19 4.41 -11.98 6.77
CA PHE A 19 5.02 -11.32 5.62
C PHE A 19 3.97 -10.46 4.92
N VAL A 20 4.31 -9.21 4.64
CA VAL A 20 3.46 -8.22 3.98
C VAL A 20 4.22 -7.64 2.79
N MET A 21 3.74 -7.91 1.57
CA MET A 21 4.48 -7.63 0.33
C MET A 21 4.13 -6.27 -0.30
N GLY A 22 3.12 -5.59 0.24
CA GLY A 22 2.77 -4.23 -0.16
C GLY A 22 2.81 -3.28 1.03
N HIS A 23 2.67 -2.00 0.73
CA HIS A 23 2.93 -0.94 1.70
C HIS A 23 1.66 -0.45 2.40
N SER A 24 1.13 -1.27 3.32
CA SER A 24 -0.05 -0.88 4.11
C SER A 24 0.18 0.37 4.96
N GLU A 25 1.43 0.66 5.30
CA GLU A 25 1.86 1.78 6.14
C GLU A 25 1.87 3.13 5.41
N TYR A 26 1.71 3.16 4.09
CA TYR A 26 1.83 4.40 3.34
C TYR A 26 0.78 5.45 3.71
N ASP A 27 1.28 6.67 3.90
CA ASP A 27 0.46 7.86 3.98
C ASP A 27 -0.16 8.21 2.62
N LYS A 28 -1.19 9.06 2.67
CA LYS A 28 -1.96 9.50 1.50
C LYS A 28 -1.07 9.93 0.33
N TYR A 29 0.02 10.65 0.58
CA TYR A 29 0.86 11.28 -0.45
C TYR A 29 2.17 10.54 -0.73
N THR A 30 2.37 9.32 -0.23
CA THR A 30 3.64 8.61 -0.45
C THR A 30 3.85 8.25 -1.92
N LEU A 31 2.87 7.59 -2.55
CA LEU A 31 2.95 7.24 -3.98
C LEU A 31 2.99 8.49 -4.88
N ASP A 32 2.34 9.58 -4.48
CA ASP A 32 2.42 10.86 -5.20
C ASP A 32 3.84 11.43 -5.22
N LYS A 33 4.53 11.39 -4.08
CA LYS A 33 5.93 11.83 -3.98
C LYS A 33 6.85 10.95 -4.83
N GLU A 34 6.63 9.64 -4.84
CA GLU A 34 7.40 8.71 -5.68
C GLU A 34 7.18 8.98 -7.16
N TYR A 35 5.91 9.08 -7.59
CA TYR A 35 5.55 9.39 -8.97
C TYR A 35 6.17 10.71 -9.43
N LYS A 36 5.99 11.80 -8.67
CA LYS A 36 6.56 13.11 -9.00
C LYS A 36 8.08 13.11 -9.02
N ARG A 37 8.72 12.41 -8.07
CA ARG A 37 10.18 12.25 -8.04
C ARG A 37 10.69 11.60 -9.32
N ASP A 38 10.05 10.54 -9.77
CA ASP A 38 10.52 9.73 -10.91
C ASP A 38 10.22 10.42 -12.25
N ILE A 39 9.08 11.09 -12.38
CA ILE A 39 8.81 11.99 -13.52
C ILE A 39 9.84 13.12 -13.60
N ASN A 40 10.21 13.73 -12.47
CA ASN A 40 11.21 14.80 -12.44
C ASN A 40 12.63 14.32 -12.80
N LYS A 41 12.92 13.02 -12.68
CA LYS A 41 14.17 12.43 -13.17
C LYS A 41 14.15 12.18 -14.68
N GLY A 42 12.98 12.29 -15.32
CA GLY A 42 12.77 11.95 -16.72
C GLY A 42 12.45 10.48 -16.96
N ASP A 43 12.11 9.72 -15.91
CA ASP A 43 11.74 8.31 -16.05
C ASP A 43 10.38 8.18 -16.76
N LYS A 44 10.29 7.23 -17.70
CA LYS A 44 9.02 6.92 -18.37
C LYS A 44 8.24 5.91 -17.54
N ILE A 45 7.48 6.41 -16.57
CA ILE A 45 6.65 5.60 -15.68
C ILE A 45 5.16 5.88 -15.89
N SER A 46 4.34 4.88 -15.61
CA SER A 46 2.89 5.04 -15.57
C SER A 46 2.43 5.62 -14.24
N ILE A 47 1.26 6.25 -14.24
CA ILE A 47 0.60 6.70 -13.01
C ILE A 47 0.32 5.51 -12.08
N PRO A 48 0.35 5.69 -10.75
CA PRO A 48 -0.09 4.67 -9.81
C PRO A 48 -1.57 4.33 -10.03
N GLN A 49 -1.87 3.05 -10.27
CA GLN A 49 -3.23 2.61 -10.56
C GLN A 49 -4.16 2.78 -9.36
N ASN A 50 -5.42 3.17 -9.63
CA ASN A 50 -6.48 3.32 -8.62
C ASN A 50 -6.17 4.30 -7.48
N TYR A 51 -5.19 5.20 -7.69
CA TYR A 51 -4.67 6.11 -6.67
C TYR A 51 -5.31 7.49 -6.78
N TYR A 52 -5.19 8.19 -7.91
CA TYR A 52 -5.76 9.52 -8.13
C TYR A 52 -7.25 9.47 -8.49
N ILE A 53 -7.98 10.54 -8.22
CA ILE A 53 -9.34 10.73 -8.75
C ILE A 53 -9.26 10.79 -10.28
N ASN A 54 -10.12 10.03 -10.97
CA ASN A 54 -10.19 9.97 -12.42
C ASN A 54 -8.86 9.63 -13.12
N ASP A 55 -7.93 8.99 -12.41
CA ASP A 55 -6.58 8.67 -12.92
C ASP A 55 -5.78 9.92 -13.36
N ASP A 56 -6.05 11.08 -12.74
CA ASP A 56 -5.37 12.35 -13.04
C ASP A 56 -4.37 12.74 -11.90
N PRO A 57 -3.05 12.78 -12.16
CA PRO A 57 -2.05 13.17 -11.16
C PRO A 57 -2.11 14.63 -10.67
N SER A 58 -2.91 15.48 -11.32
CA SER A 58 -3.19 16.83 -10.86
C SER A 58 -4.30 16.88 -9.80
N GLU A 59 -5.08 15.81 -9.69
CA GLU A 59 -6.17 15.66 -8.72
C GLU A 59 -5.68 15.04 -7.40
N GLU A 60 -6.55 15.05 -6.38
CA GLU A 60 -6.22 14.51 -5.07
C GLU A 60 -6.12 12.97 -5.06
N PRO A 61 -5.14 12.39 -4.34
CA PRO A 61 -5.11 10.95 -4.10
C PRO A 61 -6.29 10.44 -3.28
N THR A 62 -6.78 9.27 -3.61
CA THR A 62 -7.81 8.54 -2.86
C THR A 62 -7.16 7.52 -1.92
N VAL A 63 -7.52 7.57 -0.64
CA VAL A 63 -7.00 6.62 0.36
C VAL A 63 -8.00 5.49 0.56
N LYS A 64 -7.74 4.34 -0.07
CA LYS A 64 -8.62 3.16 -0.01
C LYS A 64 -8.12 2.08 0.97
N TRP A 65 -6.86 2.14 1.41
CA TRP A 65 -6.23 1.07 2.19
C TRP A 65 -6.24 1.30 3.71
N LYS A 66 -6.34 2.56 4.18
CA LYS A 66 -6.12 2.94 5.60
C LYS A 66 -6.83 2.06 6.64
N LYS A 67 -8.12 1.75 6.44
CA LYS A 67 -8.87 0.91 7.38
C LYS A 67 -8.30 -0.50 7.52
N HIS A 68 -7.82 -1.08 6.42
CA HIS A 68 -7.21 -2.40 6.42
C HIS A 68 -5.80 -2.36 7.02
N SER A 69 -5.06 -1.26 6.82
CA SER A 69 -3.78 -1.01 7.48
C SER A 69 -3.93 -0.99 9.00
N GLU A 70 -4.87 -0.20 9.52
CA GLU A 70 -5.15 -0.13 10.95
C GLU A 70 -5.51 -1.51 11.53
N LEU A 71 -6.34 -2.28 10.81
CA LEU A 71 -6.71 -3.62 11.21
C LEU A 71 -5.53 -4.58 11.23
N LEU A 72 -4.65 -4.51 10.22
CA LEU A 72 -3.45 -5.34 10.10
C LEU A 72 -2.53 -5.12 11.30
N PHE A 73 -2.15 -3.87 11.59
CA PHE A 73 -1.24 -3.57 12.69
C PHE A 73 -1.86 -3.90 14.06
N ARG A 74 -3.15 -3.62 14.26
CA ARG A 74 -3.85 -3.97 15.50
C ARG A 74 -3.87 -5.48 15.74
N ASN A 75 -4.18 -6.27 14.71
CA ASN A 75 -4.23 -7.72 14.83
C ASN A 75 -2.83 -8.32 15.00
N TRP A 76 -1.82 -7.75 14.34
CA TRP A 76 -0.45 -8.17 14.50
C TRP A 76 0.04 -7.95 15.94
N ILE A 77 -0.14 -6.75 16.50
CA ILE A 77 0.23 -6.46 17.88
C ILE A 77 -0.50 -7.38 18.86
N LYS A 78 -1.83 -7.50 18.71
CA LYS A 78 -2.67 -8.28 19.62
C LYS A 78 -2.34 -9.77 19.61
N ASN A 79 -2.02 -10.36 18.46
CA ASN A 79 -1.92 -11.83 18.36
C ASN A 79 -0.48 -12.34 18.33
N TYR A 80 0.50 -11.48 18.07
CA TYR A 80 1.91 -11.89 17.92
C TYR A 80 2.85 -11.22 18.93
N LEU A 81 2.53 -10.01 19.42
CA LEU A 81 3.40 -9.30 20.38
C LEU A 81 2.89 -9.39 21.82
N ILE A 82 1.57 -9.26 22.00
CA ILE A 82 0.92 -9.36 23.30
C ILE A 82 0.30 -10.76 23.36
N GLN A 83 0.96 -11.71 24.02
CA GLN A 83 0.38 -13.03 24.30
C GLN A 83 -0.45 -13.00 25.57
#